data_AF-A0A935I1B3-F1
#
_entry.id   AF-A0A935I1B3-F1
#
_cell.length_a   1.000
_cell.length_b   1.000
_cell.length_c   1.000
_cell.angle_alpha   90.00
_cell.angle_beta   90.00
_cell.angle_gamma   90.00
#
_symmetry.space_group_name_H-M   'P 1'
#
loop_
_entity.id
_entity.type
_entity.pdbx_description
1 polymer ?
#
loop_
_entity_poly.entity_id
_entity_poly.type
_entity_poly.pdbx_seq_one_letter_code
_entity_poly.pdbx_strand_id
1 'polypeptide(L)'
;MSGPDTGPRTAFAVVKSSYRISSGSNQPRLYYKVNNGTIKLSESSYSNLDTFKFTIPGQIINTLSVKYYIAVRFFRIFGLYFTLRWFLGKITPGTVPPANMFQYQVCKYLYCMIGTRFYFSNFPFATYYMDAKTRNMYLSSEINTAEFKYYADSI
;
A
#
# COMPACT_ATOMS: atom_id res chain seq x y z
N MET A 1 0.01 1.63 4.13
CA MET A 1 1.14 2.36 3.53
C MET A 1 0.91 2.43 2.03
N SER A 2 0.24 3.47 1.55
CA SER A 2 0.08 3.71 0.10
C SER A 2 1.14 4.73 -0.34
N GLY A 3 1.68 4.60 -1.55
CA GLY A 3 2.71 5.50 -2.07
C GLY A 3 3.16 5.16 -3.49
N PRO A 4 4.13 5.89 -4.06
CA PRO A 4 4.53 5.77 -5.47
C PRO A 4 5.63 4.73 -5.65
N ASP A 5 6.10 4.17 -4.54
CA ASP A 5 7.24 3.29 -4.52
C ASP A 5 6.77 1.91 -5.01
N THR A 6 7.34 1.56 -6.17
CA THR A 6 7.12 0.33 -6.91
C THR A 6 8.00 -0.81 -6.42
N GLY A 7 8.89 -0.54 -5.46
CA GLY A 7 9.79 -1.51 -4.87
C GLY A 7 9.06 -2.60 -4.07
N PRO A 8 9.74 -3.72 -3.79
CA PRO A 8 9.19 -4.79 -2.97
C PRO A 8 8.76 -4.29 -1.58
N ARG A 9 7.65 -4.85 -1.08
CA ARG A 9 7.15 -4.54 0.27
C ARG A 9 7.50 -5.67 1.23
N THR A 10 8.09 -5.29 2.36
CA THR A 10 8.37 -6.22 3.44
C THR A 10 7.23 -6.19 4.45
N ALA A 11 6.71 -7.35 4.82
CA ALA A 11 5.81 -7.52 5.94
C ALA A 11 6.49 -8.34 7.03
N PHE A 12 6.37 -7.89 8.27
CA PHE A 12 6.81 -8.63 9.43
C PHE A 12 5.61 -9.18 10.19
N ALA A 13 5.72 -10.42 10.65
CA ALA A 13 4.76 -11.04 11.54
C ALA A 13 5.49 -11.50 12.79
N VAL A 14 5.02 -11.05 13.96
CA VAL A 14 5.47 -11.58 15.25
C VAL A 14 4.33 -12.39 15.83
N VAL A 15 4.53 -13.69 15.98
CA VAL A 15 3.50 -14.61 16.45
C VAL A 15 3.80 -14.99 17.89
N LYS A 16 3.03 -14.43 18.82
CA LYS A 16 3.10 -14.83 20.23
C LYS A 16 2.03 -15.88 20.50
N SER A 17 2.45 -17.08 20.88
CA SER A 17 1.55 -18.19 21.18
C SER A 17 2.18 -19.13 22.21
N SER A 18 1.34 -19.79 23.01
CA SER A 18 1.76 -20.90 23.87
C SER A 18 2.06 -22.18 23.08
N TYR A 19 1.69 -22.22 21.80
CA TYR A 19 1.88 -23.37 20.93
C TYR A 19 3.05 -23.19 19.98
N ARG A 20 3.80 -24.27 19.76
CA ARG A 20 4.91 -24.30 18.81
C ARG A 20 4.40 -24.04 17.39
N ILE A 21 5.01 -23.07 16.72
CA ILE A 21 4.73 -22.76 15.31
C ILE A 21 5.30 -23.86 14.42
N SER A 22 4.57 -24.25 13.37
CA SER A 22 5.06 -25.23 12.40
C SER A 22 6.26 -24.68 11.62
N SER A 23 7.16 -25.57 11.17
CA SER A 23 8.33 -25.24 10.35
C SER A 23 8.30 -25.96 8.99
N GLY A 24 9.28 -25.68 8.14
CA GLY A 24 9.43 -26.32 6.83
C GLY A 24 8.27 -26.00 5.89
N SER A 25 7.68 -27.02 5.26
CA SER A 25 6.55 -26.86 4.32
C SER A 25 5.26 -26.32 4.95
N ASN A 26 5.22 -26.21 6.28
CA ASN A 26 4.07 -25.74 7.06
C ASN A 26 4.37 -24.45 7.83
N GLN A 27 5.49 -23.78 7.56
CA GLN A 27 5.83 -22.51 8.19
C GLN A 27 4.78 -21.42 7.90
N PRO A 28 4.77 -20.31 8.67
CA PRO A 28 3.92 -19.17 8.37
C PRO A 28 4.08 -18.67 6.94
N ARG A 29 2.96 -18.29 6.32
CA ARG A 29 2.89 -17.90 4.91
C ARG A 29 2.15 -16.59 4.76
N LEU A 30 2.57 -15.79 3.79
CA LEU A 30 1.85 -14.60 3.37
C LEU A 30 1.14 -14.88 2.04
N TYR A 31 -0.17 -14.66 2.02
CA TYR A 31 -0.98 -14.74 0.83
C TYR A 31 -1.35 -13.33 0.40
N TYR A 32 -1.16 -13.03 -0.88
CA TYR A 32 -1.46 -11.72 -1.42
C TYR A 32 -2.14 -11.83 -2.78
N LYS A 33 -2.98 -10.85 -3.12
CA LYS A 33 -3.52 -10.68 -4.47
C LYS A 33 -3.40 -9.24 -4.90
N VAL A 34 -3.21 -9.06 -6.20
CA VAL A 34 -3.05 -7.76 -6.83
C VAL A 34 -4.32 -7.47 -7.62
N ASN A 35 -4.96 -6.35 -7.32
CA ASN A 35 -6.28 -5.96 -7.81
C ASN A 35 -7.31 -7.09 -7.62
N ASN A 36 -7.96 -7.50 -8.71
CA ASN A 36 -8.91 -8.62 -8.75
C ASN A 36 -8.27 -9.92 -9.25
N GLY A 37 -6.93 -10.02 -9.22
CA GLY A 37 -6.21 -11.21 -9.64
C GLY A 37 -6.26 -12.37 -8.64
N THR A 38 -5.61 -13.47 -9.01
CA THR A 38 -5.49 -14.69 -8.21
C THR A 38 -4.61 -14.48 -6.97
N ILE A 39 -4.92 -15.21 -5.89
CA ILE A 39 -4.09 -15.25 -4.69
C ILE A 39 -2.76 -15.94 -5.01
N LYS A 40 -1.67 -15.24 -4.70
CA LYS A 40 -0.29 -15.71 -4.77
C LYS A 40 0.24 -15.95 -3.36
N LEU A 41 1.20 -16.86 -3.27
CA LEU A 41 1.90 -17.20 -2.05
C LEU A 41 3.26 -16.51 -2.00
N SER A 42 3.64 -16.02 -0.82
CA SER A 42 4.97 -15.55 -0.47
C SER A 42 5.44 -16.34 0.76
N GLU A 43 6.52 -17.09 0.59
CA GLU A 43 7.19 -17.83 1.66
C GLU A 43 7.99 -16.87 2.55
N SER A 44 8.21 -17.24 3.82
CA SER A 44 9.04 -16.42 4.70
C SER A 44 10.50 -16.47 4.24
N SER A 45 11.09 -15.31 3.98
CA SER A 45 12.52 -15.19 3.65
C SER A 45 13.41 -15.24 4.89
N TYR A 46 12.82 -15.02 6.07
CA TYR A 46 13.50 -15.09 7.35
C TYR A 46 12.53 -15.59 8.41
N SER A 47 12.99 -16.54 9.22
CA SER A 47 12.30 -17.02 10.41
C SER A 47 13.29 -17.06 11.56
N ASN A 48 13.07 -16.25 12.58
CA ASN A 48 13.83 -16.30 13.83
C ASN A 48 12.87 -16.33 15.01
N LEU A 49 12.80 -17.49 15.66
CA LEU A 49 11.86 -17.79 16.74
C LEU A 49 10.42 -17.44 16.31
N ASP A 50 9.91 -16.32 16.81
CA ASP A 50 8.53 -15.88 16.62
C ASP A 50 8.37 -14.82 15.53
N THR A 51 9.48 -14.39 14.91
CA THR A 51 9.49 -13.31 13.91
C THR A 51 9.69 -13.86 12.51
N PHE A 52 8.76 -13.54 11.63
CA PHE A 52 8.75 -13.95 10.22
C PHE A 52 8.77 -12.73 9.30
N LYS A 53 9.60 -12.79 8.27
CA LYS A 53 9.71 -11.74 7.23
C LYS A 53 9.19 -12.27 5.91
N PHE A 54 8.28 -11.53 5.30
CA PHE A 54 7.72 -11.83 3.99
C PHE A 54 8.01 -10.68 3.03
N THR A 55 8.18 -11.03 1.75
CA THR A 55 8.40 -10.04 0.70
C THR A 55 7.28 -10.18 -0.34
N ILE A 56 6.49 -9.12 -0.50
CA ILE A 56 5.59 -8.97 -1.64
C ILE A 56 6.40 -8.31 -2.75
N PRO A 57 6.49 -8.93 -3.95
CA PRO A 57 7.21 -8.35 -5.08
C PRO A 57 6.75 -6.92 -5.39
N GLY A 58 7.64 -6.14 -5.99
CA GLY A 58 7.33 -4.81 -6.47
C GLY A 58 6.10 -4.80 -7.40
N GLN A 59 5.31 -3.74 -7.32
CA GLN A 59 4.12 -3.57 -8.14
C GLN A 59 4.26 -2.32 -9.00
N ILE A 60 3.69 -2.36 -10.20
CA ILE A 60 3.71 -1.22 -11.10
C ILE A 60 2.90 -0.05 -10.52
N ILE A 61 3.26 1.17 -10.91
CA ILE A 61 2.44 2.37 -10.65
C ILE A 61 1.02 2.13 -11.17
N ASN A 62 0.03 2.66 -10.46
CA ASN A 62 -1.41 2.48 -10.69
C ASN A 62 -1.97 1.11 -10.29
N THR A 63 -1.27 0.39 -9.41
CA THR A 63 -1.87 -0.79 -8.75
C THR A 63 -2.90 -0.32 -7.72
N LEU A 64 -4.18 -0.48 -8.06
CA LEU A 64 -5.32 0.03 -7.29
C LEU A 64 -5.49 -0.65 -5.93
N SER A 65 -5.10 -1.91 -5.78
CA SER A 65 -5.28 -2.63 -4.52
C SER A 65 -4.38 -3.85 -4.44
N VAL A 66 -3.41 -3.85 -3.53
CA VAL A 66 -2.75 -5.09 -3.10
C VAL A 66 -3.35 -5.52 -1.77
N LYS A 67 -4.02 -6.66 -1.75
CA LYS A 67 -4.62 -7.23 -0.53
C LYS A 67 -3.76 -8.39 -0.04
N TYR A 68 -3.50 -8.47 1.24
CA TYR A 68 -2.73 -9.57 1.81
C TYR A 68 -3.20 -9.98 3.21
N TYR A 69 -2.90 -11.22 3.57
CA TYR A 69 -3.06 -11.77 4.90
C TYR A 69 -1.94 -12.76 5.20
N ILE A 70 -1.66 -12.95 6.48
CA ILE A 70 -0.68 -13.93 6.96
C ILE A 70 -1.49 -15.08 7.55
N ALA A 71 -1.10 -16.31 7.20
CA ALA A 71 -1.64 -17.52 7.77
C ALA A 71 -0.54 -18.25 8.54
N VAL A 72 -0.84 -18.62 9.78
CA VAL A 72 0.07 -19.33 10.68
C VAL A 72 -0.52 -20.69 10.99
N ARG A 73 0.30 -21.75 10.92
CA ARG A 73 -0.09 -23.11 11.33
C ARG A 73 0.69 -23.53 12.57
N PHE A 74 0.01 -24.12 13.55
CA PHE A 74 0.64 -24.64 14.76
C PHE A 74 1.02 -26.12 14.63
N PHE A 75 2.16 -26.49 15.21
CA PHE A 75 2.66 -27.86 15.22
C PHE A 75 1.74 -28.73 16.06
N ARG A 76 1.34 -29.90 15.52
CA ARG A 76 0.43 -30.89 16.14
C ARG A 76 -1.01 -30.46 16.43
N ILE A 77 -1.38 -29.20 16.20
CA ILE A 77 -2.78 -28.77 16.24
C ILE A 77 -3.32 -28.77 14.81
N PHE A 78 -4.05 -29.81 14.47
CA PHE A 78 -4.77 -29.85 13.20
C PHE A 78 -5.85 -28.78 13.19
N GLY A 79 -5.85 -27.92 12.16
CA GLY A 79 -6.98 -27.03 11.91
C GLY A 79 -6.93 -25.64 12.56
N LEU A 80 -5.87 -25.28 13.29
CA LEU A 80 -5.78 -23.96 13.94
C LEU A 80 -4.94 -22.99 13.10
N TYR A 81 -5.61 -21.95 12.61
CA TYR A 81 -5.03 -20.94 11.72
C TYR A 81 -5.45 -19.57 12.19
N PHE A 82 -4.50 -18.66 12.22
CA PHE A 82 -4.74 -17.28 12.63
C PHE A 82 -4.46 -16.35 11.47
N THR A 83 -5.35 -15.37 11.33
CA THR A 83 -5.16 -14.21 10.48
C THR A 83 -5.12 -12.96 11.36
N LEU A 84 -4.32 -11.95 10.96
CA LEU A 84 -3.95 -10.80 11.81
C LEU A 84 -5.11 -9.81 12.09
N ARG A 85 -6.38 -10.20 11.89
CA ARG A 85 -7.57 -9.48 12.33
C ARG A 85 -8.60 -10.47 12.87
N TRP A 86 -8.39 -10.88 14.13
CA TRP A 86 -9.45 -11.30 15.04
C TRP A 86 -10.37 -12.44 14.58
N PHE A 87 -9.83 -13.58 14.14
CA PHE A 87 -10.69 -14.76 14.06
C PHE A 87 -9.97 -16.05 14.43
N LEU A 88 -10.46 -16.67 15.52
CA LEU A 88 -10.27 -18.09 15.86
C LEU A 88 -11.26 -18.91 15.01
N GLY A 89 -10.98 -19.02 13.72
CA GLY A 89 -11.74 -19.89 12.81
C GLY A 89 -10.93 -21.14 12.49
N LYS A 90 -11.60 -22.30 12.34
CA LYS A 90 -11.02 -23.43 11.61
C LYS A 90 -10.90 -23.04 10.14
N ILE A 91 -9.87 -22.29 9.78
CA ILE A 91 -9.55 -22.05 8.38
C ILE A 91 -8.75 -23.28 7.96
N THR A 92 -9.29 -24.18 7.13
CA THR A 92 -8.50 -25.28 6.57
C THR A 92 -7.20 -24.72 5.96
N PRO A 93 -6.02 -25.40 6.07
CA PRO A 93 -4.80 -24.91 5.41
C PRO A 93 -5.11 -24.66 3.94
N GLY A 94 -5.11 -23.40 3.51
CA GLY A 94 -5.71 -23.13 2.22
C GLY A 94 -5.78 -21.69 1.80
N THR A 95 -6.21 -21.54 0.56
CA THR A 95 -6.34 -20.32 -0.22
C THR A 95 -7.57 -19.49 0.15
N VAL A 96 -8.42 -19.94 1.08
CA VAL A 96 -9.65 -19.22 1.46
C VAL A 96 -9.27 -17.97 2.26
N PRO A 97 -9.41 -16.77 1.67
CA PRO A 97 -8.99 -15.53 2.32
C PRO A 97 -9.98 -15.15 3.43
N PRO A 98 -9.51 -14.47 4.50
CA PRO A 98 -10.42 -13.85 5.46
C PRO A 98 -11.26 -12.76 4.79
N ALA A 99 -12.45 -12.47 5.34
CA ALA A 99 -13.31 -11.39 4.85
C ALA A 99 -12.60 -10.03 4.85
N ASN A 100 -11.75 -9.80 5.86
CA ASN A 100 -10.95 -8.59 6.02
C ASN A 100 -9.45 -8.89 5.81
N MET A 101 -8.87 -8.30 4.78
CA MET A 101 -7.43 -8.37 4.47
C MET A 101 -6.77 -7.00 4.68
N PHE A 102 -5.46 -6.97 4.90
CA PHE A 102 -4.71 -5.72 4.81
C PHE A 102 -4.65 -5.27 3.37
N GLN A 103 -4.66 -3.97 3.14
CA GLN A 103 -4.64 -3.40 1.81
C GLN A 103 -3.66 -2.24 1.74
N TYR A 104 -2.95 -2.14 0.62
CA TYR A 104 -2.24 -0.94 0.21
C TYR A 104 -2.42 -0.67 -1.28
N GLN A 105 -2.09 0.54 -1.72
CA GLN A 105 -2.17 0.96 -3.11
C GLN A 105 -0.80 1.48 -3.57
N VAL A 106 -0.45 1.23 -4.82
CA VAL A 106 0.73 1.83 -5.45
C VAL A 106 0.24 2.88 -6.42
N CYS A 107 0.21 4.13 -5.95
CA CYS A 107 -0.39 5.26 -6.63
C CYS A 107 0.68 6.29 -7.00
N LYS A 108 0.52 6.92 -8.16
CA LYS A 108 1.36 8.06 -8.55
C LYS A 108 1.01 9.24 -7.63
N TYR A 109 1.98 9.72 -6.86
CA TYR A 109 1.83 11.03 -6.22
C TYR A 109 1.98 12.11 -7.29
N LEU A 110 1.03 13.03 -7.30
CA LEU A 110 1.25 14.33 -7.89
C LEU A 110 1.82 15.21 -6.77
N TYR A 111 2.88 15.97 -7.06
CA TYR A 111 3.43 16.96 -6.14
C TYR A 111 3.45 18.33 -6.81
N CYS A 112 3.20 19.38 -6.03
CA CYS A 112 3.47 20.75 -6.40
C CYS A 112 4.40 21.40 -5.38
N MET A 113 5.12 22.41 -5.85
CA MET A 113 5.89 23.31 -5.01
C MET A 113 5.08 24.59 -4.86
N ILE A 114 4.82 25.00 -3.62
CA ILE A 114 4.18 26.29 -3.30
C ILE A 114 5.16 27.06 -2.42
N GLY A 115 5.75 28.12 -2.98
CA GLY A 115 6.89 28.81 -2.35
C GLY A 115 8.09 27.88 -2.21
N THR A 116 8.59 27.69 -0.99
CA THR A 116 9.75 26.82 -0.69
C THR A 116 9.39 25.43 -0.18
N ARG A 117 8.10 25.08 -0.09
CA ARG A 117 7.63 23.81 0.49
C ARG A 117 7.02 22.88 -0.55
N PHE A 118 7.19 21.58 -0.34
CA PHE A 118 6.56 20.52 -1.14
C PHE A 118 5.24 20.07 -0.53
N TYR A 119 4.23 19.92 -1.37
CA TYR A 119 2.92 19.37 -1.01
C TYR A 119 2.66 18.12 -1.83
N PHE A 120 2.20 17.05 -1.16
CA PHE A 120 1.92 15.74 -1.78
C PHE A 120 0.43 15.46 -1.73
N SER A 121 -0.14 15.01 -2.85
CA SER A 121 -1.54 14.61 -2.92
C SER A 121 -1.72 13.31 -3.70
N ASN A 122 -2.67 12.48 -3.23
CA ASN A 122 -3.18 11.30 -3.93
C ASN A 122 -4.34 11.63 -4.88
N PHE A 123 -4.78 12.89 -4.92
CA PHE A 123 -5.81 13.39 -5.82
C PHE A 123 -5.19 14.41 -6.78
N PRO A 124 -5.71 14.55 -8.01
CA PRO A 124 -5.33 15.66 -8.88
C PRO A 124 -5.55 16.99 -8.14
N PHE A 125 -4.52 17.81 -8.05
CA PHE A 125 -4.64 19.19 -7.61
C PHE A 125 -4.68 20.10 -8.84
N ALA A 126 -5.46 21.15 -8.77
CA ALA A 126 -5.38 22.28 -9.68
C ALA A 126 -4.50 23.35 -9.03
N THR A 127 -3.55 23.89 -9.79
CA THR A 127 -2.83 25.10 -9.37
C THR A 127 -3.67 26.29 -9.78
N TYR A 128 -4.05 27.11 -8.80
CA TYR A 128 -4.67 28.40 -9.04
C TYR A 128 -3.63 29.50 -8.82
N TYR A 129 -3.64 30.50 -9.70
CA TYR A 129 -2.86 31.72 -9.53
C TYR A 129 -3.80 32.83 -9.08
N MET A 130 -3.40 33.54 -8.03
CA MET A 130 -4.13 34.72 -7.58
C MET A 130 -3.57 35.94 -8.31
N ASP A 131 -4.41 36.64 -9.05
CA ASP A 131 -4.02 37.96 -9.57
C ASP A 131 -3.95 38.94 -8.39
N ALA A 132 -2.78 39.56 -8.22
CA ALA A 132 -2.54 40.53 -7.15
C ALA A 132 -3.46 41.76 -7.22
N LYS A 133 -3.93 42.12 -8.43
CA LYS A 133 -4.76 43.31 -8.65
C LYS A 133 -6.24 43.02 -8.40
N THR A 134 -6.79 41.99 -9.04
CA THR A 134 -8.22 41.70 -8.97
C THR A 134 -8.60 40.76 -7.82
N ARG A 135 -7.62 40.07 -7.21
CA ARG A 135 -7.82 39.00 -6.22
C ARG A 135 -8.63 37.80 -6.73
N ASN A 136 -8.78 37.68 -8.05
CA ASN A 136 -9.41 36.52 -8.66
C ASN A 136 -8.42 35.35 -8.74
N MET A 137 -8.96 34.12 -8.72
CA MET A 137 -8.19 32.89 -8.89
C MET A 137 -8.35 32.35 -10.31
N TYR A 138 -7.25 32.04 -10.98
CA TYR A 138 -7.21 31.53 -12.34
C TYR A 138 -6.52 30.17 -12.41
N LEU A 139 -7.02 29.27 -13.24
CA LEU A 139 -6.35 28.03 -13.60
C LEU A 139 -5.16 28.32 -14.52
N SER A 140 -4.11 27.50 -14.45
CA SER A 140 -2.96 27.60 -15.36
C SER A 140 -3.34 27.61 -16.86
N SER A 141 -4.43 26.93 -17.22
CA SER A 141 -4.96 26.89 -18.59
C SER A 141 -5.56 28.23 -19.05
N GLU A 142 -5.99 29.07 -18.11
CA GLU A 142 -6.64 30.36 -18.38
C GLU A 142 -5.62 31.51 -18.52
N ILE A 143 -4.36 31.30 -18.11
CA ILE A 143 -3.31 32.33 -18.11
C ILE A 143 -2.58 32.40 -19.47
N ASN A 144 -2.73 31.38 -20.32
CA ASN A 144 -1.99 31.29 -21.59
C ASN A 144 -2.70 31.97 -22.78
N THR A 145 -3.83 32.63 -22.54
CA THR A 145 -4.47 33.53 -23.52
C THR A 145 -3.70 34.85 -23.55
N ALA A 146 -3.44 35.37 -24.74
CA ALA A 146 -2.52 36.48 -25.04
C ALA A 146 -2.76 37.80 -24.27
N GLU A 147 -3.82 37.91 -23.48
CA GLU A 147 -4.16 39.09 -22.67
C GLU A 147 -3.28 39.25 -21.41
N PHE A 148 -2.68 38.18 -20.88
CA PHE A 148 -1.85 38.29 -19.67
C PHE A 148 -0.38 38.68 -19.91
N LYS A 149 0.07 38.71 -21.17
CA LYS A 149 1.46 39.07 -21.53
C LYS A 149 1.86 40.51 -21.19
N TYR A 150 0.89 41.41 -21.00
CA TYR A 150 1.16 42.83 -20.77
C TYR A 150 1.43 43.21 -19.31
N TYR A 151 1.31 42.29 -18.36
CA TYR A 151 1.43 42.62 -16.93
C TYR A 151 2.72 42.11 -16.27
N ALA A 152 3.54 41.32 -16.96
CA ALA A 152 4.80 40.80 -16.42
C ALA A 152 5.99 41.76 -16.61
N ASP A 153 5.90 42.75 -17.50
CA ASP A 153 7.02 43.65 -17.85
C ASP A 153 7.03 44.97 -17.04
N SER A 154 6.30 45.06 -15.92
CA SER A 154 6.20 46.30 -15.12
C SER A 154 6.52 46.15 -13.63
N ILE A 155 7.27 45.12 -13.24
CA ILE A 155 7.87 44.97 -11.89
C ILE A 155 9.39 45.02 -12.01
#